data_AF-R7K3J7-F1
#
_entry.id   AF-R7K3J7-F1
#
_cell.length_a   1.000
_cell.length_b   1.000
_cell.length_c   1.000
_cell.angle_alpha   90.00
_cell.angle_beta   90.00
_cell.angle_gamma   90.00
#
_symmetry.space_group_name_H-M   'P 1'
#
loop_
_entity.id
_entity.type
_entity.pdbx_description
1 polymer ?
#
loop_
_entity_poly.entity_id
_entity_poly.type
_entity_poly.pdbx_seq_one_letter_code
_entity_poly.pdbx_strand_id
1 'polypeptide(L)'
;MKKNTRKTRTLALTLALCLALVCFAPAALVCASTDFEPPEVFPYDEVYYFSDGYIGEVDANFSKISSELTVRYLNVPYLHKCPYSLTESDYSPYRYEVEENSVVIFEKTTWGKGYAALTDTNDTLSDLFSSWRSDGCKVIFVNGVEESRLLGLALDYDTSPYTEFLQYVDIHINTDMFTLFMDNILRIQFDYEPINNFCFVLDETFGDDLIEFIDSWIFEDYILNYMIMTDGRRIEELGLFDYLEENNINFLFYDGSSFDSLIQATEGRTESNMCAIGTNGLGNAYAELWLSDMTDLREMKDENFAIYEYLYPDWSEGVWSYYDSVKMAWAAKLYYLDEFWDIFDAVGFEEDLTVFDNWYGRSGVITYKPFVGEDGWMRGFKKHYILLDDEWEDLYF
;
A
#
# COMPACT_ATOMS: atom_id res chain seq x y z
N MET A 1 -27.31 -22.78 -73.40
CA MET A 1 -26.58 -22.10 -72.29
C MET A 1 -27.49 -21.81 -71.07
N LYS A 2 -28.18 -22.80 -70.48
CA LYS A 2 -29.06 -22.59 -69.29
C LYS A 2 -28.62 -23.32 -68.00
N LYS A 3 -27.50 -24.06 -68.02
CA LYS A 3 -27.03 -24.86 -66.87
C LYS A 3 -26.06 -24.13 -65.91
N ASN A 4 -25.39 -23.06 -66.34
CA ASN A 4 -24.38 -22.38 -65.51
C ASN A 4 -24.97 -21.35 -64.53
N THR A 5 -26.05 -20.65 -64.90
CA THR A 5 -26.64 -19.57 -64.07
C THR A 5 -27.23 -20.04 -62.75
N ARG A 6 -27.66 -21.31 -62.64
CA ARG A 6 -28.22 -21.86 -61.39
C ARG A 6 -27.11 -22.15 -60.37
N LYS A 7 -25.97 -22.70 -60.82
CA LYS A 7 -24.80 -22.95 -59.95
C LYS A 7 -24.17 -21.65 -59.45
N THR A 8 -24.04 -20.64 -60.30
CA THR A 8 -23.50 -19.32 -59.91
C THR A 8 -24.41 -18.60 -58.91
N ARG A 9 -25.74 -18.73 -59.06
CA ARG A 9 -26.71 -18.17 -58.08
C ARG A 9 -26.65 -18.87 -56.73
N THR A 10 -26.53 -20.20 -56.71
CA THR A 10 -26.41 -20.94 -55.45
C THR A 10 -25.11 -20.60 -54.75
N LEU A 11 -23.99 -20.52 -55.48
CA LEU A 11 -22.69 -20.15 -54.91
C LEU A 11 -22.69 -18.72 -54.34
N ALA A 12 -23.30 -17.77 -55.05
CA ALA A 12 -23.42 -16.38 -54.60
C ALA A 12 -24.32 -16.25 -53.36
N LEU A 13 -25.40 -17.03 -53.27
CA LEU A 13 -26.26 -17.08 -52.08
C LEU A 13 -25.53 -17.69 -50.88
N THR A 14 -24.76 -18.76 -51.09
CA THR A 14 -23.96 -19.37 -50.03
C THR A 14 -22.86 -18.42 -49.55
N LEU A 15 -22.18 -17.72 -50.46
CA LEU A 15 -21.17 -16.71 -50.11
C LEU A 15 -21.78 -15.51 -49.38
N ALA A 16 -22.96 -15.04 -49.80
CA ALA A 16 -23.67 -13.97 -49.11
C ALA A 16 -24.16 -14.41 -47.72
N LEU A 17 -24.59 -15.66 -47.57
CA LEU A 17 -24.98 -16.22 -46.26
C LEU A 17 -23.76 -16.40 -45.35
N CYS A 18 -22.62 -16.84 -45.90
CA CYS A 18 -21.36 -16.95 -45.17
C CYS A 18 -20.80 -15.57 -44.79
N LEU A 19 -20.89 -14.56 -45.67
CA LEU A 19 -20.53 -13.18 -45.32
C LEU A 19 -21.46 -12.63 -44.24
N ALA A 20 -22.78 -12.87 -44.34
CA ALA A 20 -23.71 -12.47 -43.29
C ALA A 20 -23.39 -13.17 -41.97
N LEU A 21 -23.11 -14.47 -41.98
CA LEU A 21 -22.69 -15.21 -40.78
C LEU A 21 -21.37 -14.69 -40.21
N VAL A 22 -20.39 -14.32 -41.02
CA VAL A 22 -19.11 -13.75 -40.54
C VAL A 22 -19.25 -12.31 -40.07
N CYS A 23 -20.15 -11.51 -40.67
CA CYS A 23 -20.40 -10.13 -40.27
C CYS A 23 -21.32 -10.03 -39.04
N PHE A 24 -22.24 -10.99 -38.84
CA PHE A 24 -23.17 -11.00 -37.70
C PHE A 24 -22.77 -11.96 -36.59
N ALA A 25 -21.84 -12.89 -36.79
CA ALA A 25 -21.32 -13.74 -35.72
C ALA A 25 -20.65 -12.94 -34.59
N PRO A 26 -19.85 -11.87 -34.83
CA PRO A 26 -19.30 -11.06 -33.74
C PRO A 26 -20.39 -10.36 -32.94
N ALA A 27 -21.42 -9.83 -33.61
CA ALA A 27 -22.55 -9.18 -32.93
C ALA A 27 -23.42 -10.18 -32.15
N ALA A 28 -23.62 -11.40 -32.67
CA ALA A 28 -24.35 -12.45 -31.98
C ALA A 28 -23.53 -13.13 -30.87
N LEU A 29 -22.19 -13.15 -30.98
CA LEU A 29 -21.29 -13.64 -29.94
C LEU A 29 -21.18 -12.63 -28.81
N VAL A 30 -21.13 -11.33 -29.11
CA VAL A 30 -21.22 -10.24 -28.11
C VAL A 30 -22.57 -10.27 -27.40
N CYS A 31 -23.69 -10.46 -28.10
CA CYS A 31 -25.01 -10.60 -27.45
C CYS A 31 -25.21 -11.93 -26.69
N ALA A 32 -24.37 -12.94 -26.92
CA ALA A 32 -24.41 -14.23 -26.21
C ALA A 32 -23.34 -14.33 -25.10
N SER A 33 -22.41 -13.36 -25.04
CA SER A 33 -21.35 -13.28 -24.02
C SER A 33 -21.53 -12.11 -23.06
N THR A 34 -22.59 -11.31 -23.20
CA THR A 34 -22.93 -10.25 -22.24
C THR A 34 -23.89 -10.82 -21.20
N ASP A 35 -23.36 -11.64 -20.30
CA ASP A 35 -23.81 -11.65 -18.90
C ASP A 35 -23.16 -10.45 -18.17
N PHE A 36 -23.05 -9.30 -18.85
CA PHE A 36 -22.77 -8.04 -18.17
C PHE A 36 -24.12 -7.59 -17.63
N GLU A 37 -24.25 -7.59 -16.30
CA GLU A 37 -25.33 -6.85 -15.66
C GLU A 37 -25.36 -5.45 -16.26
N PRO A 38 -26.55 -4.95 -16.65
CA PRO A 38 -26.63 -3.60 -17.18
C PRO A 38 -26.06 -2.64 -16.13
N PRO A 39 -25.23 -1.66 -16.54
CA PRO A 39 -24.67 -0.69 -15.60
C PRO A 39 -25.80 -0.10 -14.74
N GLU A 40 -25.54 0.05 -13.45
CA GLU A 40 -26.57 0.49 -12.51
C GLU A 40 -26.71 2.02 -12.49
N VAL A 41 -27.80 2.50 -11.89
CA VAL A 41 -27.98 3.93 -11.63
C VAL A 41 -27.30 4.24 -10.30
N PHE A 42 -26.19 4.98 -10.34
CA PHE A 42 -25.47 5.37 -9.14
C PHE A 42 -26.35 6.28 -8.25
N PRO A 43 -26.40 6.08 -6.92
CA PRO A 43 -27.37 6.80 -6.08
C PRO A 43 -27.06 8.28 -5.87
N TYR A 44 -25.82 8.70 -6.15
CA TYR A 44 -25.32 10.03 -5.92
C TYR A 44 -25.09 10.77 -7.24
N ASP A 45 -25.43 12.06 -7.29
CA ASP A 45 -25.22 12.89 -8.49
C ASP A 45 -23.79 13.43 -8.57
N GLU A 46 -23.12 13.59 -7.43
CA GLU A 46 -21.83 14.28 -7.30
C GLU A 46 -20.80 13.39 -6.57
N VAL A 47 -19.58 13.34 -7.13
CA VAL A 47 -18.41 12.68 -6.53
C VAL A 47 -17.29 13.70 -6.44
N TYR A 48 -16.62 13.78 -5.29
CA TYR A 48 -15.50 14.69 -5.07
C TYR A 48 -14.20 13.92 -4.85
N TYR A 49 -13.13 14.33 -5.53
CA TYR A 49 -11.81 13.77 -5.35
C TYR A 49 -10.83 14.83 -4.81
N PHE A 50 -10.31 14.57 -3.62
CA PHE A 50 -9.27 15.34 -2.95
C PHE A 50 -7.97 14.52 -2.89
N SER A 51 -6.84 15.15 -3.19
CA SER A 51 -5.52 14.54 -3.02
C SER A 51 -4.45 15.60 -2.80
N ASP A 52 -3.52 15.35 -1.88
CA ASP A 52 -2.30 16.13 -1.68
C ASP A 52 -1.12 15.62 -2.52
N GLY A 53 -1.35 14.61 -3.36
CA GLY A 53 -0.34 13.97 -4.21
C GLY A 53 0.24 14.89 -5.28
N TYR A 54 1.27 14.41 -5.96
CA TYR A 54 1.92 15.16 -7.03
C TYR A 54 0.94 15.40 -8.19
N ILE A 55 0.96 16.60 -8.79
CA ILE A 55 0.01 17.03 -9.83
C ILE A 55 -0.20 16.00 -10.96
N GLY A 56 0.88 15.35 -11.41
CA GLY A 56 0.80 14.34 -12.46
C GLY A 56 0.08 13.06 -12.03
N GLU A 57 0.21 12.66 -10.77
CA GLU A 57 -0.50 11.52 -10.19
C GLU A 57 -1.97 11.84 -9.96
N VAL A 58 -2.26 13.02 -9.39
CA VAL A 58 -3.65 13.49 -9.18
C VAL A 58 -4.42 13.52 -10.50
N ASP A 59 -3.79 14.00 -11.58
CA ASP A 59 -4.41 14.02 -12.91
C ASP A 59 -4.63 12.61 -13.48
N ALA A 60 -3.71 11.67 -13.24
CA ALA A 60 -3.87 10.29 -13.63
C ALA A 60 -5.02 9.61 -12.87
N ASN A 61 -5.07 9.79 -11.54
CA ASN A 61 -6.12 9.26 -10.66
C ASN A 61 -7.49 9.81 -11.09
N PHE A 62 -7.59 11.12 -11.23
CA PHE A 62 -8.84 11.76 -11.68
C PHE A 62 -9.30 11.23 -13.04
N SER A 63 -8.38 11.08 -13.99
CA SER A 63 -8.70 10.57 -15.34
C SER A 63 -9.17 9.12 -15.30
N LYS A 64 -8.53 8.28 -14.47
CA LYS A 64 -8.90 6.88 -14.28
C LYS A 64 -10.26 6.76 -13.59
N ILE A 65 -10.48 7.48 -12.49
CA ILE A 65 -11.77 7.52 -11.77
C ILE A 65 -12.87 7.97 -12.73
N SER A 66 -12.69 9.10 -13.43
CA SER A 66 -13.68 9.62 -14.39
C SER A 66 -14.02 8.60 -15.49
N SER A 67 -13.01 7.90 -16.03
CA SER A 67 -13.21 6.84 -17.03
C SER A 67 -14.05 5.69 -16.48
N GLU A 68 -13.73 5.22 -15.28
CA GLU A 68 -14.42 4.09 -14.65
C GLU A 68 -15.87 4.44 -14.29
N LEU A 69 -16.12 5.62 -13.71
CA LEU A 69 -17.47 6.13 -13.44
C LEU A 69 -18.33 6.17 -14.73
N THR A 70 -17.70 6.54 -15.86
CA THR A 70 -18.38 6.59 -17.17
C THR A 70 -18.75 5.21 -17.71
N VAL A 71 -17.95 4.19 -17.39
CA VAL A 71 -18.16 2.82 -17.87
C VAL A 71 -19.10 2.04 -16.96
N ARG A 72 -19.06 2.30 -15.65
CA ARG A 72 -19.77 1.54 -14.62
C ARG A 72 -21.24 1.93 -14.44
N TYR A 73 -21.60 3.20 -14.63
CA TYR A 73 -22.94 3.70 -14.28
C TYR A 73 -23.71 4.31 -15.46
N LEU A 74 -25.04 4.19 -15.42
CA LEU A 74 -25.92 4.78 -16.42
C LEU A 74 -26.05 6.30 -16.28
N ASN A 75 -26.20 6.80 -15.05
CA ASN A 75 -26.07 8.20 -14.70
C ASN A 75 -24.65 8.42 -14.19
N VAL A 76 -23.76 8.81 -15.10
CA VAL A 76 -22.38 9.13 -14.72
C VAL A 76 -22.41 10.30 -13.74
N PRO A 77 -22.03 10.10 -12.46
CA PRO A 77 -21.99 11.21 -11.51
C PRO A 77 -20.95 12.24 -11.96
N TYR A 78 -21.19 13.50 -11.63
CA TYR A 78 -20.22 14.54 -11.94
C TYR A 78 -19.05 14.46 -10.96
N LEU A 79 -17.85 14.24 -11.51
CA LEU A 79 -16.62 14.14 -10.72
C LEU A 79 -15.95 15.51 -10.61
N HIS A 80 -15.92 16.06 -9.40
CA HIS A 80 -15.18 17.27 -9.06
C HIS A 80 -13.73 16.95 -8.74
N LYS A 81 -12.81 17.66 -9.39
CA LYS A 81 -11.40 17.68 -8.99
C LYS A 81 -11.16 18.86 -8.06
N CYS A 82 -10.83 18.59 -6.80
CA CYS A 82 -10.45 19.64 -5.88
C CYS A 82 -9.00 20.10 -6.15
N PRO A 83 -8.62 21.35 -5.84
CA PRO A 83 -7.34 21.91 -6.26
C PRO A 83 -6.12 21.18 -5.71
N TYR A 84 -5.02 21.26 -6.46
CA TYR A 84 -3.75 20.64 -6.11
C TYR A 84 -3.11 21.26 -4.87
N SER A 85 -2.31 20.46 -4.16
CA SER A 85 -1.35 20.95 -3.15
C SER A 85 -1.99 21.73 -2.00
N LEU A 86 -3.21 21.34 -1.60
CA LEU A 86 -3.86 21.91 -0.43
C LEU A 86 -3.06 21.52 0.81
N THR A 87 -2.50 22.52 1.49
CA THR A 87 -2.03 22.34 2.86
C THR A 87 -3.23 22.21 3.80
N GLU A 88 -2.99 21.77 5.03
CA GLU A 88 -4.03 21.61 6.05
C GLU A 88 -4.92 22.86 6.19
N SER A 89 -4.31 24.07 6.11
CA SER A 89 -5.06 25.33 6.16
C SER A 89 -5.94 25.62 4.93
N ASP A 90 -5.66 24.98 3.79
CA ASP A 90 -6.36 25.22 2.53
C ASP A 90 -7.62 24.35 2.39
N TYR A 91 -7.82 23.32 3.24
CA TYR A 91 -9.02 22.49 3.17
C TYR A 91 -10.27 23.14 3.76
N SER A 92 -10.10 24.10 4.68
CA SER A 92 -11.21 24.70 5.44
C SER A 92 -12.36 25.27 4.59
N PRO A 93 -12.13 25.92 3.42
CA PRO A 93 -13.21 26.36 2.54
C PRO A 93 -14.06 25.22 1.98
N TYR A 94 -13.46 24.06 1.70
CA TYR A 94 -14.15 22.91 1.08
C TYR A 94 -15.18 22.25 1.98
N ARG A 95 -15.16 22.56 3.27
CA ARG A 95 -16.26 22.22 4.18
C ARG A 95 -17.62 22.65 3.61
N TYR A 96 -17.67 23.78 2.92
CA TYR A 96 -18.92 24.36 2.39
C TYR A 96 -19.06 24.23 0.86
N GLU A 97 -18.08 23.64 0.17
CA GLU A 97 -18.10 23.48 -1.30
C GLU A 97 -18.53 22.07 -1.76
N VAL A 98 -18.51 21.09 -0.85
CA VAL A 98 -19.05 19.76 -1.09
C VAL A 98 -20.57 19.81 -0.91
N GLU A 99 -21.32 19.45 -1.95
CA GLU A 99 -22.79 19.39 -1.91
C GLU A 99 -23.28 18.26 -0.98
N GLU A 100 -24.43 18.48 -0.33
CA GLU A 100 -25.07 17.48 0.55
C GLU A 100 -25.36 16.18 -0.22
N ASN A 101 -25.29 15.04 0.48
CA ASN A 101 -25.48 13.70 -0.11
C ASN A 101 -24.58 13.48 -1.34
N SER A 102 -23.27 13.53 -1.14
CA SER A 102 -22.25 13.22 -2.17
C SER A 102 -21.33 12.09 -1.71
N VAL A 103 -20.56 11.50 -2.63
CA VAL A 103 -19.43 10.61 -2.27
C VAL A 103 -18.13 11.40 -2.34
N VAL A 104 -17.34 11.35 -1.27
CA VAL A 104 -16.05 12.01 -1.16
C VAL A 104 -14.94 10.96 -1.10
N ILE A 105 -14.02 11.01 -2.05
CA ILE A 105 -12.75 10.27 -2.02
C ILE A 105 -11.66 11.25 -1.58
N PHE A 106 -11.09 11.02 -0.41
CA PHE A 106 -10.04 11.87 0.17
C PHE A 106 -8.75 11.07 0.30
N GLU A 107 -7.80 11.33 -0.58
CA GLU A 107 -6.47 10.72 -0.57
C GLU A 107 -5.46 11.64 0.14
N LYS A 108 -4.70 11.08 1.07
CA LYS A 108 -3.57 11.77 1.71
C LYS A 108 -2.30 10.93 1.61
N THR A 109 -1.32 11.47 0.91
CA THR A 109 -0.02 10.86 0.56
C THR A 109 1.14 11.53 1.29
N THR A 110 0.89 12.60 2.05
CA THR A 110 1.88 13.26 2.88
C THR A 110 1.33 13.64 4.25
N TRP A 111 2.18 13.57 5.27
CA TRP A 111 1.86 14.04 6.63
C TRP A 111 2.91 15.02 7.11
N GLY A 112 2.46 16.02 7.88
CA GLY A 112 3.34 16.96 8.55
C GLY A 112 4.27 16.23 9.54
N LYS A 113 5.47 16.78 9.74
CA LYS A 113 6.46 16.20 10.66
C LYS A 113 6.26 16.72 12.08
N GLY A 114 6.18 15.80 13.04
CA GLY A 114 6.13 16.07 14.47
C GLY A 114 4.72 16.26 15.03
N TYR A 115 4.60 16.12 16.35
CA TYR A 115 3.31 16.04 17.05
C TYR A 115 2.38 17.23 16.81
N ALA A 116 2.92 18.45 16.72
CA ALA A 116 2.10 19.63 16.47
C ALA A 116 1.43 19.57 15.09
N ALA A 117 2.20 19.20 14.06
CA ALA A 117 1.67 19.08 12.71
C ALA A 117 0.63 17.96 12.59
N LEU A 118 0.89 16.81 13.23
CA LEU A 118 -0.07 15.70 13.28
C LEU A 118 -1.37 16.09 14.00
N THR A 119 -1.28 16.89 15.07
CA THR A 119 -2.46 17.42 15.78
C THR A 119 -3.27 18.35 14.89
N ASP A 120 -2.61 19.32 14.25
CA ASP A 120 -3.28 20.28 13.36
C ASP A 120 -3.97 19.58 12.18
N THR A 121 -3.31 18.56 11.60
CA THR A 121 -3.91 17.72 10.56
C THR A 121 -5.13 16.96 11.09
N ASN A 122 -5.03 16.31 12.26
CA ASN A 122 -6.15 15.57 12.86
C ASN A 122 -7.36 16.48 13.10
N ASP A 123 -7.15 17.65 13.69
CA ASP A 123 -8.22 18.61 13.98
C ASP A 123 -8.91 19.06 12.70
N THR A 124 -8.11 19.38 11.67
CA THR A 124 -8.62 19.80 10.36
C THR A 124 -9.46 18.70 9.69
N LEU A 125 -8.94 17.47 9.63
CA LEU A 125 -9.64 16.36 8.99
C LEU A 125 -10.89 15.95 9.78
N SER A 126 -10.83 15.98 11.12
CA SER A 126 -11.98 15.73 11.98
C SER A 126 -13.10 16.72 11.71
N ASP A 127 -12.78 18.02 11.63
CA ASP A 127 -13.75 19.06 11.35
C ASP A 127 -14.39 18.92 9.95
N LEU A 128 -13.60 18.52 8.94
CA LEU A 128 -14.09 18.32 7.57
C LEU A 128 -14.99 17.09 7.46
N PHE A 129 -14.47 15.93 7.87
CA PHE A 129 -15.15 14.66 7.69
C PHE A 129 -16.43 14.61 8.54
N SER A 130 -16.40 15.14 9.77
CA SER A 130 -17.61 15.24 10.60
C SER A 130 -18.67 16.15 9.99
N SER A 131 -18.26 17.24 9.31
CA SER A 131 -19.18 18.12 8.59
C SER A 131 -19.83 17.40 7.41
N TRP A 132 -19.02 16.80 6.53
CA TRP A 132 -19.55 16.08 5.36
C TRP A 132 -20.46 14.92 5.75
N ARG A 133 -20.12 14.18 6.81
CA ARG A 133 -21.01 13.15 7.39
C ARG A 133 -22.34 13.73 7.85
N SER A 134 -22.32 14.91 8.49
CA SER A 134 -23.54 15.59 8.96
C SER A 134 -24.44 16.03 7.79
N ASP A 135 -23.84 16.30 6.64
CA ASP A 135 -24.51 16.68 5.38
C ASP A 135 -24.94 15.47 4.53
N GLY A 136 -24.85 14.26 5.09
CA GLY A 136 -25.28 13.01 4.44
C GLY A 136 -24.28 12.45 3.42
N CYS A 137 -23.07 12.99 3.34
CA CYS A 137 -22.04 12.49 2.44
C CYS A 137 -21.42 11.18 2.95
N LYS A 138 -20.94 10.38 2.00
CA LYS A 138 -20.09 9.22 2.26
C LYS A 138 -18.62 9.59 2.10
N VAL A 139 -17.77 9.15 3.00
CA VAL A 139 -16.35 9.51 3.01
C VAL A 139 -15.47 8.26 2.92
N ILE A 140 -14.77 8.13 1.80
CA ILE A 140 -13.72 7.14 1.56
C ILE A 140 -12.39 7.85 1.81
N PHE A 141 -11.72 7.51 2.90
CA PHE A 141 -10.40 8.04 3.20
C PHE A 141 -9.31 7.07 2.75
N VAL A 142 -8.36 7.55 1.96
CA VAL A 142 -7.25 6.77 1.42
C VAL A 142 -5.96 7.32 2.01
N ASN A 143 -5.29 6.53 2.84
CA ASN A 143 -4.01 6.91 3.43
C ASN A 143 -2.86 6.26 2.65
N GLY A 144 -2.13 7.07 1.92
CA GLY A 144 -0.92 6.70 1.19
C GLY A 144 0.36 6.82 2.00
N VAL A 145 0.26 7.08 3.31
CA VAL A 145 1.42 7.13 4.21
C VAL A 145 1.29 6.08 5.28
N GLU A 146 2.45 5.55 5.65
CA GLU A 146 2.64 4.71 6.79
C GLU A 146 1.94 5.24 8.06
N GLU A 147 0.91 4.51 8.48
CA GLU A 147 0.06 4.84 9.64
C GLU A 147 0.75 4.68 10.99
N SER A 148 1.73 3.79 11.11
CA SER A 148 2.48 3.65 12.36
C SER A 148 3.16 4.96 12.77
N ARG A 149 3.49 5.82 11.81
CA ARG A 149 4.00 7.19 12.03
C ARG A 149 2.96 8.12 12.66
N LEU A 150 1.68 7.75 12.65
CA LEU A 150 0.56 8.47 13.28
C LEU A 150 0.24 7.93 14.68
N LEU A 151 0.83 6.82 15.10
CA LEU A 151 0.57 6.19 16.39
C LEU A 151 1.67 6.52 17.41
N GLY A 152 2.94 6.54 16.99
CA GLY A 152 4.06 6.65 17.93
C GLY A 152 4.19 5.42 18.85
N LEU A 153 5.30 5.34 19.59
CA LEU A 153 5.73 4.10 20.27
C LEU A 153 4.75 3.50 21.29
N ALA A 154 3.88 4.31 21.91
CA ALA A 154 3.04 3.89 23.03
C ALA A 154 1.53 4.08 22.79
N LEU A 155 1.11 4.39 21.55
CA LEU A 155 -0.30 4.58 21.23
C LEU A 155 -0.76 3.50 20.25
N ASP A 156 -2.02 3.12 20.39
CA ASP A 156 -2.75 2.36 19.41
C ASP A 156 -3.69 3.27 18.60
N TYR A 157 -4.41 2.69 17.64
CA TYR A 157 -5.36 3.43 16.80
C TYR A 157 -6.55 4.03 17.56
N ASP A 158 -6.89 3.51 18.74
CA ASP A 158 -7.98 3.99 19.58
C ASP A 158 -7.50 5.10 20.55
N THR A 159 -6.27 5.01 21.04
CA THR A 159 -5.67 5.96 21.98
C THR A 159 -4.89 7.07 21.30
N SER A 160 -4.49 6.91 20.04
CA SER A 160 -3.74 7.94 19.32
C SER A 160 -4.65 9.15 19.03
N PRO A 161 -4.28 10.35 19.52
CA PRO A 161 -5.02 11.58 19.25
C PRO A 161 -4.82 12.06 17.81
N TYR A 162 -3.90 11.45 17.05
CA TYR A 162 -3.58 11.85 15.68
C TYR A 162 -4.40 11.10 14.63
N THR A 163 -5.27 10.18 15.06
CA THR A 163 -6.09 9.31 14.20
C THR A 163 -7.59 9.43 14.48
N GLU A 164 -8.01 10.38 15.32
CA GLU A 164 -9.41 10.55 15.72
C GLU A 164 -10.32 10.87 14.53
N PHE A 165 -9.79 11.57 13.54
CA PHE A 165 -10.52 11.91 12.31
C PHE A 165 -11.08 10.68 11.58
N LEU A 166 -10.48 9.49 11.76
CA LEU A 166 -10.96 8.23 11.17
C LEU A 166 -12.37 7.86 11.65
N GLN A 167 -12.82 8.32 12.82
CA GLN A 167 -14.18 8.05 13.31
C GLN A 167 -15.27 8.65 12.41
N TYR A 168 -14.90 9.59 11.54
CA TYR A 168 -15.82 10.29 10.66
C TYR A 168 -15.80 9.78 9.23
N VAL A 169 -15.09 8.68 8.93
CA VAL A 169 -15.09 8.08 7.59
C VAL A 169 -16.06 6.90 7.51
N ASP A 170 -16.49 6.54 6.30
CA ASP A 170 -17.25 5.30 6.06
C ASP A 170 -16.31 4.11 5.94
N ILE A 171 -15.19 4.30 5.25
CA ILE A 171 -14.13 3.33 5.12
C ILE A 171 -12.78 4.04 5.02
N HIS A 172 -11.78 3.45 5.66
CA HIS A 172 -10.39 3.85 5.56
C HIS A 172 -9.60 2.80 4.77
N ILE A 173 -8.95 3.23 3.70
CA ILE A 173 -8.09 2.41 2.84
C ILE A 173 -6.63 2.79 3.13
N ASN A 174 -5.88 1.89 3.77
CA ASN A 174 -4.45 2.06 4.01
C ASN A 174 -3.66 1.44 2.85
N THR A 175 -3.08 2.27 1.97
CA THR A 175 -2.33 1.78 0.79
C THR A 175 -0.82 1.65 1.03
N ASP A 176 -0.33 2.05 2.20
CA ASP A 176 1.07 1.90 2.57
C ASP A 176 1.37 0.48 3.05
N MET A 177 2.38 -0.15 2.44
CA MET A 177 2.73 -1.56 2.68
C MET A 177 4.02 -1.72 3.49
N PHE A 178 4.63 -0.61 3.91
CA PHE A 178 5.97 -0.65 4.48
C PHE A 178 6.00 -1.29 5.87
N THR A 179 4.99 -1.03 6.73
CA THR A 179 4.82 -1.79 7.98
C THR A 179 4.73 -3.27 7.73
N LEU A 180 3.90 -3.68 6.77
CA LEU A 180 3.69 -5.11 6.49
C LEU A 180 4.98 -5.77 5.99
N PHE A 181 5.76 -5.05 5.19
CA PHE A 181 7.06 -5.47 4.71
C PHE A 181 8.03 -5.70 5.88
N MET A 182 8.22 -4.69 6.74
CA MET A 182 9.14 -4.77 7.88
C MET A 182 8.71 -5.80 8.93
N ASP A 183 7.43 -5.82 9.31
CA ASP A 183 6.90 -6.77 10.30
C ASP A 183 7.07 -8.22 9.83
N ASN A 184 6.86 -8.50 8.53
CA ASN A 184 7.08 -9.84 7.99
C ASN A 184 8.55 -10.20 7.94
N ILE A 185 9.47 -9.28 7.64
CA ILE A 185 10.91 -9.53 7.71
C ILE A 185 11.28 -9.95 9.13
N LEU A 186 10.94 -9.13 10.14
CA LEU A 186 11.29 -9.38 11.53
C LEU A 186 10.69 -10.71 12.02
N ARG A 187 9.42 -10.98 11.70
CA ARG A 187 8.78 -12.27 12.02
C ARG A 187 9.49 -13.45 11.34
N ILE A 188 9.84 -13.35 10.06
CA ILE A 188 10.48 -14.45 9.34
C ILE A 188 11.88 -14.74 9.90
N GLN A 189 12.63 -13.71 10.28
CA GLN A 189 14.00 -13.87 10.77
C GLN A 189 14.05 -14.34 12.22
N PHE A 190 13.10 -13.93 13.05
CA PHE A 190 13.22 -14.07 14.51
C PHE A 190 12.06 -14.81 15.17
N ASP A 191 10.92 -15.01 14.50
CA ASP A 191 9.75 -15.72 15.02
C ASP A 191 9.31 -15.27 16.42
N TYR A 192 9.27 -13.94 16.63
CA TYR A 192 8.93 -13.30 17.91
C TYR A 192 9.95 -13.51 19.05
N GLU A 193 11.14 -14.05 18.76
CA GLU A 193 12.26 -14.10 19.69
C GLU A 193 13.11 -12.82 19.63
N PRO A 194 13.87 -12.50 20.70
CA PRO A 194 14.82 -11.39 20.70
C PRO A 194 15.84 -11.50 19.57
N ILE A 195 16.13 -10.35 18.95
CA ILE A 195 17.21 -10.26 17.95
C ILE A 195 18.54 -10.51 18.66
N ASN A 196 19.31 -11.50 18.18
CA ASN A 196 20.62 -11.82 18.73
C ASN A 196 21.56 -12.35 17.65
N ASN A 197 22.81 -11.90 17.70
CA ASN A 197 23.87 -12.22 16.76
C ASN A 197 23.41 -12.11 15.31
N PHE A 198 22.94 -10.94 14.89
CA PHE A 198 22.34 -10.74 13.57
C PHE A 198 22.89 -9.49 12.87
N CYS A 199 22.94 -9.54 11.53
CA CYS A 199 23.42 -8.47 10.68
C CYS A 199 22.36 -8.09 9.63
N PHE A 200 21.87 -6.86 9.69
CA PHE A 200 21.05 -6.29 8.63
C PHE A 200 21.97 -5.59 7.63
N VAL A 201 21.93 -6.02 6.36
CA VAL A 201 22.55 -5.30 5.25
C VAL A 201 21.49 -4.41 4.64
N LEU A 202 21.60 -3.11 4.83
CA LEU A 202 20.63 -2.12 4.39
C LEU A 202 21.20 -1.38 3.18
N ASP A 203 20.35 -1.01 2.23
CA ASP A 203 20.75 -0.02 1.23
C ASP A 203 20.82 1.40 1.83
N GLU A 204 21.55 2.31 1.17
CA GLU A 204 21.79 3.68 1.65
C GLU A 204 20.52 4.54 1.86
N THR A 205 19.37 4.16 1.28
CA THR A 205 18.08 4.85 1.53
C THR A 205 17.63 4.79 2.99
N PHE A 206 18.11 3.79 3.74
CA PHE A 206 17.83 3.63 5.16
C PHE A 206 18.73 4.51 6.04
N GLY A 207 19.86 4.98 5.52
CA GLY A 207 20.88 5.76 6.23
C GLY A 207 22.29 5.40 5.77
N ASP A 208 23.27 6.15 6.25
CA ASP A 208 24.70 5.96 5.97
C ASP A 208 25.52 5.65 7.24
N ASP A 209 24.98 5.90 8.42
CA ASP A 209 25.57 5.49 9.70
C ASP A 209 24.53 5.11 10.78
N LEU A 210 25.03 4.42 11.81
CA LEU A 210 24.20 3.88 12.89
C LEU A 210 23.49 4.97 13.70
N ILE A 211 24.14 6.10 13.98
CA ILE A 211 23.58 7.16 14.83
C ILE A 211 22.41 7.82 14.11
N GLU A 212 22.57 8.14 12.84
CA GLU A 212 21.46 8.68 12.05
C GLU A 212 20.33 7.66 11.88
N PHE A 213 20.66 6.38 11.70
CA PHE A 213 19.66 5.34 11.54
C PHE A 213 18.83 5.09 12.79
N ILE A 214 19.43 5.04 13.99
CA ILE A 214 18.67 4.82 15.23
C ILE A 214 17.73 5.99 15.57
N ASP A 215 18.05 7.20 15.10
CA ASP A 215 17.20 8.39 15.21
C ASP A 215 16.14 8.45 14.09
N SER A 216 16.15 7.49 13.16
CA SER A 216 15.18 7.41 12.07
C SER A 216 13.87 6.76 12.52
N TRP A 217 12.77 7.20 11.91
CA TRP A 217 11.45 6.61 12.10
C TRP A 217 11.41 5.13 11.70
N ILE A 218 12.24 4.68 10.76
CA ILE A 218 12.30 3.27 10.35
C ILE A 218 12.84 2.42 11.51
N PHE A 219 13.89 2.89 12.18
CA PHE A 219 14.40 2.18 13.34
C PHE A 219 13.39 2.23 14.49
N GLU A 220 12.89 3.42 14.82
CA GLU A 220 11.97 3.65 15.94
C GLU A 220 10.66 2.86 15.79
N ASP A 221 9.96 3.01 14.66
CA ASP A 221 8.60 2.50 14.48
C ASP A 221 8.53 0.98 14.20
N TYR A 222 9.65 0.37 13.77
CA TYR A 222 9.72 -1.06 13.42
C TYR A 222 10.70 -1.85 14.28
N ILE A 223 11.99 -1.55 14.17
CA ILE A 223 13.04 -2.39 14.73
C ILE A 223 13.07 -2.25 16.25
N LEU A 224 13.06 -1.01 16.75
CA LEU A 224 13.03 -0.73 18.18
C LEU A 224 11.74 -1.24 18.81
N ASN A 225 10.58 -1.00 18.17
CA ASN A 225 9.31 -1.56 18.63
C ASN A 225 9.34 -3.09 18.76
N TYR A 226 9.91 -3.79 17.77
CA TYR A 226 10.12 -5.24 17.84
C TYR A 226 11.03 -5.64 19.00
N MET A 227 12.15 -4.94 19.17
CA MET A 227 13.10 -5.19 20.25
C MET A 227 12.49 -4.94 21.64
N ILE A 228 11.69 -3.88 21.80
CA ILE A 228 10.99 -3.57 23.06
C ILE A 228 9.98 -4.66 23.38
N MET A 229 9.22 -5.14 22.40
CA MET A 229 8.26 -6.21 22.63
C MET A 229 8.94 -7.51 23.08
N THR A 230 10.07 -7.86 22.45
CA THR A 230 10.73 -9.15 22.68
C THR A 230 11.70 -9.14 23.87
N ASP A 231 12.35 -8.02 24.17
CA ASP A 231 13.35 -7.91 25.24
C ASP A 231 13.43 -6.51 25.90
N GLY A 232 12.30 -5.79 25.97
CA GLY A 232 12.26 -4.39 26.42
C GLY A 232 12.85 -4.15 27.81
N ARG A 233 12.68 -5.08 28.76
CA ARG A 233 13.29 -4.97 30.09
C ARG A 233 14.82 -4.92 30.02
N ARG A 234 15.43 -5.71 29.14
CA ARG A 234 16.89 -5.72 28.99
C ARG A 234 17.39 -4.44 28.33
N ILE A 235 16.62 -3.89 27.40
CA ILE A 235 16.91 -2.59 26.78
C ILE A 235 16.83 -1.47 27.83
N GLU A 236 15.83 -1.48 28.71
CA GLU A 236 15.73 -0.52 29.83
C GLU A 236 16.91 -0.64 30.81
N GLU A 237 17.40 -1.84 31.06
CA GLU A 237 18.51 -2.11 31.98
C GLU A 237 19.88 -1.69 31.41
N LEU A 238 20.14 -1.98 30.14
CA LEU A 238 21.43 -1.73 29.47
C LEU A 238 21.50 -0.36 28.79
N GLY A 239 20.36 0.14 28.30
CA GLY A 239 20.32 1.16 27.25
C GLY A 239 20.52 0.55 25.86
N LEU A 240 20.09 1.29 24.84
CA LEU A 240 20.02 0.78 23.47
C LEU A 240 21.39 0.37 22.90
N PHE A 241 22.42 1.21 23.04
CA PHE A 241 23.74 0.92 22.48
C PHE A 241 24.38 -0.32 23.10
N ASP A 242 24.37 -0.42 24.42
CA ASP A 242 24.91 -1.58 25.14
C ASP A 242 24.11 -2.84 24.79
N TYR A 243 22.79 -2.73 24.63
CA TYR A 243 21.95 -3.84 24.15
C TYR A 243 22.35 -4.32 22.75
N LEU A 244 22.56 -3.40 21.80
CA LEU A 244 23.00 -3.73 20.44
C LEU A 244 24.37 -4.41 20.43
N GLU A 245 25.32 -3.90 21.22
CA GLU A 245 26.68 -4.45 21.34
C GLU A 245 26.67 -5.84 22.00
N GLU A 246 26.00 -5.99 23.15
CA GLU A 246 25.95 -7.26 23.88
C GLU A 246 25.29 -8.38 23.09
N ASN A 247 24.25 -8.05 22.31
CA ASN A 247 23.55 -9.02 21.46
C ASN A 247 24.15 -9.10 20.05
N ASN A 248 25.29 -8.45 19.77
CA ASN A 248 25.95 -8.45 18.45
C ASN A 248 24.98 -8.18 17.28
N ILE A 249 24.14 -7.16 17.43
CA ILE A 249 23.18 -6.70 16.41
C ILE A 249 23.86 -5.61 15.59
N ASN A 250 23.98 -5.84 14.29
CA ASN A 250 24.74 -4.97 13.39
C ASN A 250 23.87 -4.48 12.24
N PHE A 251 24.08 -3.21 11.85
CA PHE A 251 23.48 -2.58 10.69
C PHE A 251 24.61 -2.15 9.75
N LEU A 252 24.63 -2.72 8.55
CA LEU A 252 25.60 -2.43 7.52
C LEU A 252 24.91 -1.69 6.39
N PHE A 253 25.25 -0.42 6.21
CA PHE A 253 24.73 0.42 5.12
C PHE A 253 25.62 0.27 3.89
N TYR A 254 25.04 -0.17 2.77
CA TYR A 254 25.76 -0.43 1.53
C TYR A 254 25.21 0.40 0.38
N ASP A 255 26.09 1.20 -0.22
CA ASP A 255 25.80 2.17 -1.29
C ASP A 255 26.18 1.67 -2.70
N GLY A 256 26.62 0.41 -2.84
CA GLY A 256 27.12 -0.12 -4.11
C GLY A 256 28.55 0.32 -4.47
N SER A 257 29.28 0.99 -3.58
CA SER A 257 30.61 1.55 -3.91
C SER A 257 31.74 0.52 -4.00
N SER A 258 31.66 -0.58 -3.23
CA SER A 258 32.72 -1.58 -3.16
C SER A 258 32.22 -2.95 -2.71
N PHE A 259 32.03 -3.84 -3.68
CA PHE A 259 31.67 -5.24 -3.43
C PHE A 259 32.72 -5.96 -2.55
N ASP A 260 34.01 -5.70 -2.73
CA ASP A 260 35.08 -6.24 -1.87
C ASP A 260 34.92 -5.81 -0.40
N SER A 261 34.44 -4.58 -0.16
CA SER A 261 34.19 -4.08 1.20
C SER A 261 32.96 -4.74 1.83
N LEU A 262 31.91 -4.97 1.03
CA LEU A 262 30.73 -5.74 1.46
C LEU A 262 31.11 -7.18 1.86
N ILE A 263 31.96 -7.85 1.08
CA ILE A 263 32.45 -9.20 1.39
C ILE A 263 33.20 -9.22 2.72
N GLN A 264 34.09 -8.24 2.94
CA GLN A 264 34.86 -8.14 4.18
C GLN A 264 33.97 -7.82 5.39
N ALA A 265 33.04 -6.88 5.24
CA ALA A 265 32.12 -6.47 6.31
C ALA A 265 31.17 -7.61 6.73
N THR A 266 30.88 -8.53 5.81
CA THR A 266 30.03 -9.70 6.06
C THR A 266 30.84 -10.98 6.28
N GLU A 267 32.15 -10.90 6.49
CA GLU A 267 32.99 -12.08 6.75
C GLU A 267 32.51 -12.82 8.03
N GLY A 268 32.31 -14.14 7.92
CA GLY A 268 31.80 -14.96 9.01
C GLY A 268 30.28 -14.86 9.27
N ARG A 269 29.56 -14.01 8.52
CA ARG A 269 28.09 -14.03 8.47
C ARG A 269 27.60 -15.17 7.58
N THR A 270 26.47 -15.75 8.00
CA THR A 270 25.79 -16.88 7.37
C THR A 270 24.32 -16.59 7.11
N GLU A 271 23.63 -17.45 6.35
CA GLU A 271 22.17 -17.37 6.13
C GLU A 271 21.33 -17.33 7.42
N SER A 272 21.85 -17.84 8.53
CA SER A 272 21.15 -17.87 9.83
C SER A 272 21.26 -16.57 10.62
N ASN A 273 22.16 -15.66 10.23
CA ASN A 273 22.49 -14.47 11.02
C ASN A 273 22.61 -13.19 10.18
N MET A 274 22.02 -13.19 8.99
CA MET A 274 22.05 -12.05 8.08
C MET A 274 20.84 -12.02 7.17
N CYS A 275 20.35 -10.81 6.87
CA CYS A 275 19.50 -10.56 5.73
C CYS A 275 19.82 -9.21 5.09
N ALA A 276 19.45 -9.05 3.82
CA ALA A 276 19.54 -7.79 3.11
C ALA A 276 18.16 -7.17 2.90
N ILE A 277 18.05 -5.86 3.08
CA ILE A 277 16.80 -5.09 2.92
C ILE A 277 17.11 -3.86 2.07
N GLY A 278 16.43 -3.74 0.94
CA GLY A 278 16.63 -2.67 -0.04
C GLY A 278 15.33 -1.96 -0.42
N THR A 279 15.47 -0.78 -1.02
CA THR A 279 14.41 -0.06 -1.73
C THR A 279 14.91 0.57 -3.02
N ASN A 280 13.97 0.92 -3.89
CA ASN A 280 14.22 1.71 -5.10
C ASN A 280 14.14 3.24 -4.86
N GLY A 281 14.27 3.72 -3.62
CA GLY A 281 14.13 5.13 -3.26
C GLY A 281 15.16 6.07 -3.91
N LEU A 282 16.38 5.58 -4.21
CA LEU A 282 17.42 6.31 -4.97
C LEU A 282 17.33 6.07 -6.50
N GLY A 283 16.33 5.30 -6.94
CA GLY A 283 16.03 5.00 -8.32
C GLY A 283 16.46 3.60 -8.79
N ASN A 284 15.83 3.11 -9.86
CA ASN A 284 15.94 1.71 -10.30
C ASN A 284 17.37 1.32 -10.66
N ALA A 285 18.13 2.21 -11.31
CA ALA A 285 19.51 1.91 -11.69
C ALA A 285 20.40 1.67 -10.47
N TYR A 286 20.14 2.37 -9.36
CA TYR A 286 20.82 2.13 -8.10
C TYR A 286 20.34 0.80 -7.47
N ALA A 287 19.03 0.59 -7.39
CA ALA A 287 18.46 -0.64 -6.84
C ALA A 287 18.92 -1.90 -7.59
N GLU A 288 18.98 -1.85 -8.93
CA GLU A 288 19.50 -2.94 -9.77
C GLU A 288 20.96 -3.28 -9.47
N LEU A 289 21.80 -2.26 -9.23
CA LEU A 289 23.20 -2.47 -8.85
C LEU A 289 23.29 -3.09 -7.45
N TRP A 290 22.55 -2.55 -6.49
CA TRP A 290 22.51 -3.08 -5.13
C TRP A 290 22.02 -4.53 -5.10
N LEU A 291 20.95 -4.85 -5.83
CA LEU A 291 20.41 -6.20 -5.95
C LEU A 291 21.41 -7.15 -6.62
N SER A 292 22.08 -6.71 -7.69
CA SER A 292 23.14 -7.49 -8.34
C SER A 292 24.21 -7.90 -7.33
N ASP A 293 24.72 -6.94 -6.55
CA ASP A 293 25.74 -7.20 -5.54
C ASP A 293 25.24 -8.11 -4.43
N MET A 294 23.99 -7.95 -3.95
CA MET A 294 23.42 -8.85 -2.95
C MET A 294 23.27 -10.28 -3.47
N THR A 295 22.87 -10.45 -4.73
CA THR A 295 22.78 -11.77 -5.35
C THR A 295 24.16 -12.40 -5.57
N ASP A 296 25.15 -11.62 -6.01
CA ASP A 296 26.53 -12.09 -6.18
C ASP A 296 27.15 -12.48 -4.82
N LEU A 297 26.86 -11.72 -3.75
CA LEU A 297 27.30 -12.04 -2.39
C LEU A 297 26.72 -13.38 -1.92
N ARG A 298 25.42 -13.61 -2.19
CA ARG A 298 24.72 -14.86 -1.87
C ARG A 298 25.36 -16.04 -2.58
N GLU A 299 25.60 -15.93 -3.88
CA GLU A 299 26.27 -16.97 -4.67
C GLU A 299 27.70 -17.23 -4.20
N MET A 300 28.47 -16.18 -3.91
CA MET A 300 29.86 -16.31 -3.46
C MET A 300 29.98 -17.04 -2.13
N LYS A 301 29.06 -16.77 -1.20
CA LYS A 301 29.04 -17.39 0.13
C LYS A 301 28.55 -18.83 0.11
N ASP A 302 27.95 -19.30 -0.99
CA ASP A 302 27.23 -20.58 -1.07
C ASP A 302 26.16 -20.69 0.05
N GLU A 303 25.45 -19.58 0.26
CA GLU A 303 24.44 -19.41 1.31
C GLU A 303 23.14 -18.91 0.72
N ASN A 304 22.03 -19.10 1.41
CA ASN A 304 20.72 -18.63 0.95
C ASN A 304 20.12 -17.57 1.89
N PHE A 305 20.94 -16.60 2.32
CA PHE A 305 20.44 -15.50 3.15
C PHE A 305 19.35 -14.71 2.42
N ALA A 306 18.33 -14.27 3.15
CA ALA A 306 17.19 -13.59 2.55
C ALA A 306 17.54 -12.17 2.05
N ILE A 307 17.05 -11.82 0.87
CA ILE A 307 17.08 -10.47 0.30
C ILE A 307 15.63 -10.04 0.16
N TYR A 308 15.31 -8.86 0.68
CA TYR A 308 14.01 -8.23 0.62
C TYR A 308 14.12 -6.88 -0.09
N GLU A 309 13.16 -6.54 -0.93
CA GLU A 309 13.16 -5.29 -1.69
C GLU A 309 11.76 -4.64 -1.63
N TYR A 310 11.70 -3.39 -1.19
CA TYR A 310 10.49 -2.58 -1.21
C TYR A 310 10.48 -1.62 -2.41
N LEU A 311 9.46 -1.74 -3.26
CA LEU A 311 9.35 -0.97 -4.49
C LEU A 311 8.32 0.15 -4.33
N TYR A 312 8.79 1.38 -4.47
CA TYR A 312 7.92 2.51 -4.78
C TYR A 312 7.39 2.38 -6.22
N PRO A 313 6.11 2.73 -6.48
CA PRO A 313 5.36 2.21 -7.63
C PRO A 313 5.85 2.70 -8.99
N ASP A 314 6.44 3.89 -9.06
CA ASP A 314 6.91 4.50 -10.32
C ASP A 314 8.33 4.06 -10.73
N TRP A 315 8.94 3.14 -9.96
CA TRP A 315 10.39 2.93 -9.97
C TRP A 315 10.78 1.44 -10.05
N SER A 316 10.11 0.63 -10.88
CA SER A 316 10.31 -0.84 -10.86
C SER A 316 10.88 -1.49 -12.13
N GLU A 317 10.94 -0.78 -13.26
CA GLU A 317 11.55 -1.31 -14.50
C GLU A 317 13.02 -1.72 -14.25
N GLY A 318 13.40 -2.91 -14.72
CA GLY A 318 14.74 -3.50 -14.55
C GLY A 318 14.93 -4.26 -13.23
N VAL A 319 14.41 -3.73 -12.12
CA VAL A 319 14.37 -4.41 -10.81
C VAL A 319 13.56 -5.72 -10.88
N TRP A 320 12.48 -5.76 -11.66
CA TRP A 320 11.68 -6.98 -11.88
C TRP A 320 12.46 -8.20 -12.38
N SER A 321 13.67 -8.05 -12.90
CA SER A 321 14.50 -9.19 -13.30
C SER A 321 14.94 -10.08 -12.13
N TYR A 322 14.91 -9.56 -10.89
CA TYR A 322 15.28 -10.26 -9.65
C TYR A 322 14.09 -10.92 -8.95
N TYR A 323 12.90 -10.85 -9.55
CA TYR A 323 11.64 -11.30 -8.94
C TYR A 323 11.67 -12.76 -8.45
N ASP A 324 12.26 -13.67 -9.24
CA ASP A 324 12.36 -15.09 -8.88
C ASP A 324 13.36 -15.39 -7.74
N SER A 325 14.21 -14.43 -7.35
CA SER A 325 15.31 -14.63 -6.39
C SER A 325 15.26 -13.73 -5.16
N VAL A 326 14.34 -12.76 -5.13
CA VAL A 326 14.23 -11.72 -4.09
C VAL A 326 12.79 -11.60 -3.62
N LYS A 327 12.58 -11.42 -2.32
CA LYS A 327 11.25 -11.22 -1.76
C LYS A 327 10.84 -9.76 -1.92
N MET A 328 10.05 -9.50 -2.96
CA MET A 328 9.61 -8.14 -3.29
C MET A 328 8.26 -7.79 -2.66
N ALA A 329 8.12 -6.50 -2.32
CA ALA A 329 6.88 -5.85 -1.91
C ALA A 329 6.77 -4.50 -2.61
N TRP A 330 5.58 -3.92 -2.73
CA TRP A 330 5.41 -2.60 -3.34
C TRP A 330 4.29 -1.82 -2.69
N ALA A 331 4.40 -0.49 -2.76
CA ALA A 331 3.31 0.39 -2.33
C ALA A 331 2.11 0.23 -3.27
N ALA A 332 0.90 0.21 -2.72
CA ALA A 332 -0.30 0.17 -3.54
C ALA A 332 -0.71 1.60 -3.92
N LYS A 333 -1.22 1.77 -5.15
CA LYS A 333 -1.80 3.04 -5.61
C LYS A 333 -3.29 2.88 -5.77
N LEU A 334 -4.06 3.84 -5.26
CA LEU A 334 -5.53 3.84 -5.23
C LEU A 334 -6.17 3.38 -6.55
N TYR A 335 -5.74 3.95 -7.67
CA TYR A 335 -6.34 3.71 -8.99
C TYR A 335 -5.90 2.41 -9.67
N TYR A 336 -4.95 1.67 -9.07
CA TYR A 336 -4.55 0.32 -9.46
C TYR A 336 -5.09 -0.74 -8.50
N LEU A 337 -5.86 -0.36 -7.48
CA LEU A 337 -6.55 -1.30 -6.62
C LEU A 337 -7.77 -1.85 -7.36
N ASP A 338 -7.73 -3.14 -7.68
CA ASP A 338 -8.88 -3.81 -8.29
C ASP A 338 -10.09 -3.76 -7.35
N GLU A 339 -9.86 -3.93 -6.04
CA GLU A 339 -10.91 -3.91 -5.01
C GLU A 339 -11.45 -2.51 -4.69
N PHE A 340 -10.79 -1.43 -5.12
CA PHE A 340 -11.26 -0.08 -4.83
C PHE A 340 -12.66 0.15 -5.38
N TRP A 341 -12.96 -0.41 -6.55
CA TRP A 341 -14.29 -0.22 -7.13
C TRP A 341 -15.37 -1.03 -6.44
N ASP A 342 -15.06 -2.22 -5.96
CA ASP A 342 -16.00 -3.01 -5.15
C ASP A 342 -16.31 -2.27 -3.84
N ILE A 343 -15.30 -1.65 -3.23
CA ILE A 343 -15.48 -0.76 -2.06
C ILE A 343 -16.31 0.46 -2.43
N PHE A 344 -16.00 1.14 -3.53
CA PHE A 344 -16.69 2.35 -3.96
C PHE A 344 -18.17 2.06 -4.25
N ASP A 345 -18.46 0.95 -4.92
CA ASP A 345 -19.81 0.46 -5.17
C ASP A 345 -20.53 0.20 -3.84
N ALA A 346 -19.92 -0.55 -2.92
CA ALA A 346 -20.52 -0.83 -1.62
C ALA A 346 -20.80 0.45 -0.80
N VAL A 347 -19.92 1.45 -0.85
CA VAL A 347 -20.13 2.75 -0.22
C VAL A 347 -21.29 3.50 -0.89
N GLY A 348 -21.30 3.55 -2.22
CA GLY A 348 -22.29 4.26 -3.01
C GLY A 348 -23.70 3.67 -2.93
N PHE A 349 -23.81 2.35 -2.87
CA PHE A 349 -25.08 1.62 -2.76
C PHE A 349 -25.48 1.29 -1.32
N GLU A 350 -24.71 1.78 -0.34
CA GLU A 350 -24.92 1.53 1.09
C GLU A 350 -24.99 0.04 1.45
N GLU A 351 -24.12 -0.75 0.83
CA GLU A 351 -23.95 -2.17 1.12
C GLU A 351 -23.15 -2.40 2.41
N ASP A 352 -23.05 -3.66 2.82
CA ASP A 352 -22.31 -4.06 4.02
C ASP A 352 -20.80 -3.95 3.80
N LEU A 353 -20.19 -2.93 4.39
CA LEU A 353 -18.74 -2.67 4.29
C LEU A 353 -17.89 -3.62 5.14
N THR A 354 -18.47 -4.40 6.06
CA THR A 354 -17.69 -5.28 6.96
C THR A 354 -16.93 -6.38 6.22
N VAL A 355 -17.33 -6.70 4.99
CA VAL A 355 -16.62 -7.65 4.13
C VAL A 355 -15.23 -7.17 3.70
N PHE A 356 -14.98 -5.86 3.77
CA PHE A 356 -13.69 -5.25 3.44
C PHE A 356 -12.81 -5.00 4.67
N ASP A 357 -13.31 -5.23 5.88
CA ASP A 357 -12.56 -4.99 7.12
C ASP A 357 -11.50 -6.10 7.30
N ASN A 358 -10.28 -5.83 6.85
CA ASN A 358 -9.21 -6.82 6.78
C ASN A 358 -7.92 -6.37 7.48
N TRP A 359 -7.93 -5.19 8.09
CA TRP A 359 -6.77 -4.59 8.74
C TRP A 359 -7.13 -4.02 10.10
N TYR A 360 -6.19 -4.11 11.04
CA TYR A 360 -6.39 -3.51 12.35
C TYR A 360 -6.28 -1.99 12.25
N GLY A 361 -7.38 -1.30 12.52
CA GLY A 361 -7.46 0.16 12.61
C GLY A 361 -8.25 0.58 13.84
N ARG A 362 -8.73 1.83 13.83
CA ARG A 362 -9.53 2.40 14.92
C ARG A 362 -10.85 1.65 15.08
N SER A 363 -11.24 1.38 16.33
CA SER A 363 -12.45 0.63 16.66
C SER A 363 -13.70 1.29 16.10
N GLY A 364 -14.53 0.48 15.45
CA GLY A 364 -15.77 0.92 14.80
C GLY A 364 -15.58 1.55 13.42
N VAL A 365 -14.36 1.56 12.88
CA VAL A 365 -14.06 2.03 11.52
C VAL A 365 -13.65 0.84 10.66
N ILE A 366 -14.27 0.69 9.49
CA ILE A 366 -13.88 -0.33 8.52
C ILE A 366 -12.52 0.05 7.94
N THR A 367 -11.53 -0.84 8.08
CA THR A 367 -10.18 -0.59 7.57
C THR A 367 -9.80 -1.66 6.55
N TYR A 368 -9.56 -1.21 5.32
CA TYR A 368 -9.08 -2.03 4.23
C TYR A 368 -7.60 -1.78 3.96
N LYS A 369 -6.83 -2.84 3.85
CA LYS A 369 -5.44 -2.84 3.39
C LYS A 369 -5.33 -3.76 2.18
N PRO A 370 -4.83 -3.26 1.03
CA PRO A 370 -4.60 -4.09 -0.14
C PRO A 370 -3.40 -4.99 0.15
N PHE A 371 -3.63 -6.28 0.34
CA PHE A 371 -2.53 -7.23 0.52
C PHE A 371 -1.85 -7.47 -0.83
N VAL A 372 -0.80 -6.70 -1.10
CA VAL A 372 0.09 -6.90 -2.24
C VAL A 372 1.38 -7.58 -1.76
N GLY A 373 1.81 -8.65 -2.46
CA GLY A 373 2.98 -9.47 -2.11
C GLY A 373 2.97 -10.82 -2.82
N GLU A 374 4.09 -11.25 -3.40
CA GLU A 374 4.16 -12.54 -4.09
C GLU A 374 4.24 -13.74 -3.12
N ASP A 375 3.75 -14.91 -3.55
CA ASP A 375 3.85 -16.20 -2.87
C ASP A 375 3.28 -16.24 -1.43
N GLY A 376 2.54 -15.22 -1.04
CA GLY A 376 1.95 -15.08 0.30
C GLY A 376 3.00 -14.99 1.41
N TRP A 377 4.22 -14.50 1.10
CA TRP A 377 5.26 -14.32 2.12
C TRP A 377 4.93 -13.17 3.07
N MET A 378 4.32 -12.10 2.55
CA MET A 378 3.67 -11.07 3.35
C MET A 378 2.29 -11.56 3.77
N ARG A 379 2.07 -11.58 5.07
CA ARG A 379 0.78 -11.93 5.67
C ARG A 379 0.30 -10.78 6.54
N GLY A 380 -1.00 -10.51 6.48
CA GLY A 380 -1.68 -9.60 7.39
C GLY A 380 -1.70 -10.17 8.79
N PHE A 381 -1.16 -9.43 9.74
CA PHE A 381 -1.25 -9.76 11.15
C PHE A 381 -1.70 -8.53 11.92
N LYS A 382 -2.47 -8.75 13.00
CA LYS A 382 -2.64 -7.72 14.02
C LYS A 382 -1.25 -7.44 14.59
N LYS A 383 -0.75 -6.21 14.49
CA LYS A 383 0.57 -5.81 15.01
C LYS A 383 0.65 -6.22 16.49
N HIS A 384 1.45 -7.24 16.83
CA HIS A 384 1.59 -7.74 18.21
C HIS A 384 2.34 -6.76 19.12
N TYR A 385 2.99 -5.75 18.51
CA TYR A 385 3.87 -4.78 19.13
C TYR A 385 3.14 -3.50 19.59
N ILE A 386 1.82 -3.41 19.38
CA ILE A 386 1.03 -2.32 19.95
C ILE A 386 0.88 -2.64 21.42
N LEU A 387 1.62 -1.91 22.25
CA LEU A 387 1.62 -2.03 23.71
C LEU A 387 0.21 -1.80 24.26
N LEU A 388 -0.55 -2.89 24.39
CA LEU A 388 -1.67 -2.93 25.31
C LEU A 388 -1.09 -3.19 26.70
N ASP A 389 -1.16 -2.17 27.55
CA ASP A 389 -1.39 -2.45 28.97
C ASP A 389 -2.64 -3.35 29.05
N ASP A 390 -2.42 -4.53 29.63
CA ASP A 390 -3.39 -5.48 30.20
C ASP A 390 -4.07 -6.60 29.36
N GLU A 391 -3.81 -6.83 28.07
CA GLU A 391 -4.38 -8.02 27.38
C GLU A 391 -3.36 -8.85 26.57
N TRP A 392 -2.41 -9.46 27.28
CA TRP A 392 -1.60 -10.59 26.78
C TRP A 392 -2.25 -11.97 27.05
N GLU A 393 -3.48 -12.04 27.60
CA GLU A 393 -4.08 -13.32 28.02
C GLU A 393 -5.01 -14.01 27.01
N ASP A 394 -5.49 -13.36 25.94
CA ASP A 394 -6.61 -13.92 25.13
C ASP A 394 -6.27 -14.47 23.72
N LEU A 395 -4.99 -14.74 23.41
CA LEU A 395 -4.62 -15.33 22.10
C LEU A 395 -3.92 -16.70 22.15
N TYR A 396 -4.10 -17.43 23.25
CA TYR A 396 -3.82 -18.87 23.32
C TYR A 396 -5.05 -19.69 23.74
N PHE A 397 -6.17 -19.54 23.02
CA PHE A 397 -7.18 -20.60 22.88
C PHE A 397 -7.87 -20.61 21.51
#